data_AF-A0A443EVT4-F1
#
_entry.id   AF-A0A443EVT4-F1
#
_cell.length_a   1.000
_cell.length_b   1.000
_cell.length_c   1.000
_cell.angle_alpha   90.00
_cell.angle_beta   90.00
_cell.angle_gamma   90.00
#
_symmetry.space_group_name_H-M   'P 1'
#
loop_
_entity.id
_entity.type
_entity.pdbx_description
1 polymer ?
#
loop_
_entity_poly.entity_id
_entity_poly.type
_entity_poly.pdbx_seq_one_letter_code
_entity_poly.pdbx_strand_id
1 'polypeptide(L)' 'MPRQPTTYQFDLFSNPHDAETAQMPPWQALPEETRLTLTKLMVRLVLDHVDGERAVRREEARHDA' A
#
# COMPACT_ATOMS: atom_id res chain seq x y z
N MET A 1 17.82 -9.08 -24.14
CA MET A 1 17.82 -8.84 -22.68
C MET A 1 16.38 -8.68 -22.22
N PRO A 2 15.80 -9.63 -21.46
CA PRO A 2 14.47 -9.47 -20.89
C PRO A 2 14.56 -8.45 -19.74
N ARG A 3 13.77 -7.37 -19.83
CA ARG A 3 13.67 -6.36 -18.77
C ARG A 3 12.79 -6.94 -17.67
N GLN A 4 13.38 -7.31 -16.53
CA GLN A 4 12.61 -7.65 -15.34
C GLN A 4 11.84 -6.40 -14.90
N PRO A 5 10.50 -6.45 -14.81
CA PRO A 5 9.75 -5.37 -14.20
C PRO A 5 10.11 -5.33 -12.72
N THR A 6 10.94 -4.37 -12.31
CA THR A 6 11.15 -4.05 -10.91
C THR A 6 9.87 -3.41 -10.38
N THR A 7 8.89 -4.26 -10.07
CA THR A 7 7.73 -3.85 -9.27
C THR A 7 8.29 -3.60 -7.88
N TYR A 8 8.63 -2.36 -7.60
CA TYR A 8 9.04 -1.93 -6.27
C TYR A 8 7.80 -2.02 -5.37
N GLN A 9 7.49 -3.23 -4.93
CA GLN A 9 6.42 -3.50 -4.00
C GLN A 9 6.97 -3.10 -2.63
N PHE A 10 6.38 -2.06 -2.05
CA PHE A 10 6.63 -1.70 -0.66
C PHE A 10 6.14 -2.88 0.19
N ASP A 11 7.06 -3.67 0.73
CA ASP A 11 6.69 -4.75 1.64
C ASP A 11 6.32 -4.15 2.99
N LEU A 12 5.01 -4.10 3.27
CA LEU A 12 4.45 -3.56 4.51
C LEU A 12 4.69 -4.49 5.72
N PHE A 13 5.16 -5.72 5.51
CA PHE A 13 5.34 -6.74 6.55
C PHE A 13 6.75 -7.35 6.56
N SER A 14 7.68 -6.76 5.82
CA SER A 14 9.09 -7.15 5.82
C SER A 14 9.66 -7.09 7.23
N ASN A 15 10.49 -8.09 7.55
CA ASN A 15 11.15 -8.21 8.84
C ASN A 15 11.97 -6.93 9.11
N PRO A 16 11.74 -6.19 10.23
CA PRO A 16 12.32 -4.87 10.47
C PRO A 16 13.84 -4.88 10.68
N HIS A 17 14.51 -6.02 10.49
CA HIS A 17 15.96 -6.18 10.62
C HIS A 17 16.71 -6.24 9.27
N ASP A 18 16.03 -6.47 8.15
CA ASP A 18 16.71 -6.70 6.85
C ASP A 18 16.63 -5.54 5.86
N ALA A 19 15.69 -4.61 6.04
CA ALA A 19 15.74 -3.34 5.35
C ALA A 19 16.67 -2.42 6.16
N GLU A 20 17.59 -1.74 5.49
CA GLU A 20 18.21 -0.51 5.99
C GLU A 20 17.05 0.46 6.29
N THR A 21 16.47 0.33 7.48
CA THR A 21 15.27 1.02 7.88
C THR A 21 15.66 2.48 7.91
N ALA A 22 15.29 3.22 6.87
CA ALA A 22 15.21 4.66 6.93
C ALA A 22 14.62 4.97 8.30
N GLN A 23 15.37 5.68 9.14
CA GLN A 23 14.99 5.95 10.53
C GLN A 23 13.68 6.73 10.52
N MET A 24 12.59 6.00 10.45
CA MET A 24 11.26 6.56 10.39
C MET A 24 10.96 7.00 11.81
N PRO A 25 10.70 8.30 12.04
CA PRO A 25 10.37 8.76 13.37
C PRO A 25 9.18 7.95 13.89
N PRO A 26 9.15 7.64 15.20
CA PRO A 26 7.98 7.01 15.81
C PRO A 26 6.71 7.76 15.44
N TRP A 27 5.61 7.06 15.17
CA TRP A 27 4.36 7.68 14.75
C TRP A 27 3.89 8.81 15.69
N GLN A 28 4.12 8.65 17.00
CA GLN A 28 3.78 9.65 18.00
C GLN A 28 4.64 10.92 17.95
N ALA A 29 5.82 10.86 17.34
CA ALA A 29 6.73 12.00 17.19
C ALA A 29 6.33 12.94 16.03
N LEU A 30 5.39 12.51 15.17
CA LEU A 30 4.88 13.34 14.08
C LEU A 30 3.90 14.40 14.61
N PRO A 31 3.90 15.62 14.03
CA PRO A 31 2.88 16.62 14.30
C PRO A 31 1.48 16.06 14.08
N GLU A 32 0.50 16.54 14.85
CA GLU A 32 -0.89 16.09 14.75
C GLU A 32 -1.48 16.24 13.35
N GLU A 33 -1.20 17.38 12.70
CA GLU A 33 -1.64 17.64 11.33
C GLU A 33 -1.06 16.62 10.34
N THR A 34 0.22 16.27 10.49
CA THR A 34 0.88 15.25 9.66
C THR A 34 0.26 13.88 9.88
N ARG A 35 0.02 13.48 11.13
CA ARG A 35 -0.64 12.21 11.47
C ARG A 35 -2.03 12.14 10.86
N LEU A 36 -2.84 13.18 11.00
CA LEU A 36 -4.20 13.24 10.45
C LEU A 36 -4.18 13.11 8.91
N THR A 37 -3.25 13.81 8.26
CA THR A 37 -3.11 13.79 6.80
C THR A 37 -2.71 12.40 6.32
N LEU A 38 -1.73 11.78 6.97
CA LEU A 38 -1.28 10.43 6.65
C LEU A 38 -2.39 9.39 6.90
N THR A 39 -3.14 9.48 8.01
CA THR A 39 -4.29 8.59 8.26
C THR A 39 -5.33 8.71 7.16
N LYS A 40 -5.67 9.94 6.72
CA LYS A 40 -6.61 10.14 5.60
C LYS A 40 -6.10 9.54 4.28
N LEU A 41 -4.79 9.55 4.05
CA LEU A 41 -4.19 8.93 2.87
C LEU A 41 -4.23 7.41 2.96
N MET A 42 -3.87 6.83 4.11
CA MET A 42 -3.93 5.38 4.34
C MET A 42 -5.35 4.83 4.19
N VAL A 43 -6.35 5.53 4.75
CA VAL A 43 -7.77 5.14 4.59
C VAL A 43 -8.18 5.14 3.12
N ARG A 44 -7.82 6.17 2.36
CA ARG A 44 -8.10 6.22 0.91
C ARG A 44 -7.43 5.07 0.17
N LEU A 45 -6.14 4.83 0.43
CA LEU A 45 -5.41 3.74 -0.21
C LEU A 45 -6.05 2.36 0.04
N VAL A 46 -6.49 2.10 1.27
CA VAL A 46 -7.16 0.84 1.62
C VAL A 46 -8.51 0.72 0.92
N LEU A 47 -9.32 1.78 0.91
CA LEU A 47 -10.62 1.76 0.26
C LEU A 47 -10.50 1.62 -1.27
N ASP A 48 -9.62 2.40 -1.89
CA ASP A 48 -9.37 2.33 -3.33
C ASP A 48 -8.89 0.94 -3.75
N HIS A 49 -8.07 0.28 -2.91
CA HIS A 49 -7.64 -1.10 -3.15
C HIS A 49 -8.81 -2.10 -3.08
N VAL A 50 -9.65 -2.01 -2.05
CA VAL A 50 -10.83 -2.88 -1.91
C VAL A 50 -11.81 -2.69 -3.06
N ASP A 51 -12.03 -1.45 -3.50
CA ASP A 51 -12.91 -1.14 -4.62
C ASP A 51 -12.33 -1.64 -5.94
N GLY A 52 -11.01 -1.52 -6.14
CA GLY A 52 -10.29 -2.10 -7.26
C GLY A 52 -10.43 -3.62 -7.34
N GLU A 53 -10.23 -4.34 -6.23
CA GLU A 53 -10.42 -5.80 -6.18
C GLU A 53 -11.88 -6.21 -6.47
N ARG A 54 -12.85 -5.45 -5.95
CA ARG A 54 -14.27 -5.69 -6.22
C ARG A 54 -14.62 -5.49 -7.69
N ALA A 55 -14.02 -4.49 -8.34
CA ALA A 55 -14.21 -4.23 -9.77
C ALA A 55 -13.64 -5.38 -10.61
N VAL A 56 -12.44 -5.86 -10.29
CA VAL A 56 -11.79 -6.98 -10.98
C VAL A 56 -12.62 -8.27 -10.85
N ARG A 57 -13.05 -8.65 -9.64
CA ARG A 57 -13.90 -9.85 -9.47
C ARG A 57 -15.23 -9.77 -10.23
N ARG A 58 -15.81 -8.58 -10.36
CA ARG A 58 -17.06 -8.39 -11.10
C ARG A 58 -16.88 -8.56 -12.61
N GLU A 59 -15.72 -8.16 -13.14
CA GLU A 59 -15.37 -8.32 -14.55
C GLU A 59 -15.09 -9.80 -14.88
N GLU A 60 -14.39 -10.51 -14.00
CA GLU A 60 -14.13 -11.95 -14.13
C GLU A 60 -15.42 -12.77 -14.14
N ALA A 61 -16.33 -12.52 -13.19
CA ALA A 61 -17.63 -13.21 -13.13
C ALA A 61 -18.54 -12.97 -14.35
N ARG A 62 -18.27 -11.93 -15.16
CA ARG A 62 -18.97 -11.66 -16.42
C ARG A 62 -18.37 -12.39 -17.61
N HIS A 63 -17.08 -12.72 -17.55
CA HIS A 63 -16.39 -13.47 -18.61
C HIS A 63 -16.61 -14.98 -18.49
N ASP A 64 -17.08 -15.47 -17.35
CA ASP A 64 -17.41 -16.88 -17.08
C ASP A 64 -18.85 -17.29 -17.45
N ALA A 65 -19.67 -16.37 -17.96
CA ALA A 65 -21.08 -16.58 -18.32
C ALA A 65 -21.29 -16.59 -19.84
#